data_AF-A0A3D2XVX8-F1
#
_entry.id   AF-A0A3D2XVX8-F1
#
_cell.length_a   1.000
_cell.length_b   1.000
_cell.length_c   1.000
_cell.angle_alpha   90.00
_cell.angle_beta   90.00
_cell.angle_gamma   90.00
#
_symmetry.space_group_name_H-M   'P 1'
#
loop_
_entity.id
_entity.type
_entity.pdbx_description
1 polymer ?
#
loop_
_entity_poly.entity_id
_entity_poly.type
_entity_poly.pdbx_seq_one_letter_code
_entity_poly.pdbx_strand_id
1 'polypeptide(L)' 'TEAFYIGVMGSKRTSAKRAERLQRVGQLSDEQLSHIHMPIGLDIGSKTPAEIGLAVMADIVRAYRQPD' A
#
# COMPACT_ATOMS: atom_id res chain seq x y z
N THR A 1 -6.34 -0.64 -17.28
CA THR A 1 -5.74 0.70 -17.18
C THR A 1 -4.59 0.61 -16.22
N GLU A 2 -3.52 1.37 -16.43
CA GLU A 2 -2.47 1.48 -15.41
C GLU A 2 -3.02 2.29 -14.23
N ALA A 3 -2.92 1.73 -13.03
CA ALA A 3 -3.32 2.42 -11.81
C ALA A 3 -2.10 3.16 -11.27
N PHE A 4 -2.22 4.49 -11.08
CA PHE A 4 -1.13 5.29 -10.51
C PHE A 4 -0.86 4.95 -9.04
N TYR A 5 -1.80 4.29 -8.36
CA TYR A 5 -1.67 3.92 -6.96
C TYR A 5 -2.46 2.66 -6.65
N ILE A 6 -1.82 1.70 -5.97
CA ILE A 6 -2.46 0.49 -5.45
C ILE A 6 -2.15 0.40 -3.97
N GLY A 7 -3.14 0.64 -3.13
CA GLY A 7 -3.02 0.57 -1.68
C GLY A 7 -3.77 -0.63 -1.11
N VAL A 8 -3.17 -1.32 -0.13
CA VAL A 8 -3.81 -2.46 0.53
C VAL A 8 -3.83 -2.32 2.04
N MET A 9 -5.04 -2.40 2.61
CA MET A 9 -5.24 -2.38 4.06
C MET A 9 -4.69 -3.64 4.75
N GLY A 10 -4.28 -3.48 6.01
CA GLY A 10 -3.87 -4.56 6.89
C GLY A 10 -2.77 -4.14 7.87
N SER A 11 -2.41 -5.05 8.77
CA SER A 11 -1.21 -4.88 9.61
C SER A 11 0.06 -5.19 8.80
N LYS A 12 1.23 -4.75 9.27
CA LYS A 12 2.54 -5.13 8.67
C LYS A 12 2.67 -6.65 8.50
N ARG A 13 2.22 -7.43 9.49
CA ARG A 13 2.21 -8.90 9.45
C ARG A 13 1.30 -9.45 8.37
N THR A 14 0.11 -8.88 8.21
CA THR A 14 -0.84 -9.31 7.16
C THR A 14 -0.34 -8.93 5.78
N SER A 15 0.31 -7.77 5.63
CA SER A 15 0.94 -7.33 4.38
C SER A 15 2.07 -8.26 3.95
N ALA A 16 2.94 -8.69 4.86
CA ALA A 16 4.01 -9.66 4.56
C ALA A 16 3.45 -10.99 4.02
N LYS A 17 2.47 -11.57 4.72
CA LYS A 17 1.78 -12.79 4.25
C LYS A 17 1.07 -12.59 2.90
N ARG A 18 0.59 -11.38 2.64
CA ARG A 18 -0.04 -11.04 1.35
C ARG A 18 1.01 -10.97 0.24
N ALA A 19 2.18 -10.38 0.49
CA ALA A 19 3.30 -10.35 -0.46
C ALA A 19 3.72 -11.77 -0.86
N GLU A 20 3.95 -12.66 0.12
CA GLU A 20 4.28 -14.07 -0.11
C GLU A 20 3.24 -14.77 -1.00
N ARG A 21 1.94 -14.51 -0.75
CA ARG A 21 0.86 -15.10 -1.54
C ARG A 21 0.80 -14.53 -2.95
N LEU A 22 1.04 -13.23 -3.13
CA LEU A 22 1.07 -12.58 -4.43
C LEU A 22 2.26 -13.05 -5.28
N GLN A 23 3.43 -13.23 -4.68
CA GLN A 23 4.57 -13.89 -5.32
C GLN A 23 4.22 -15.33 -5.72
N ARG A 24 3.76 -16.15 -4.78
CA ARG A 24 3.58 -17.59 -5.01
C ARG A 24 2.41 -17.93 -5.94
N VAL A 25 1.27 -17.28 -5.76
CA VAL A 25 0.03 -17.59 -6.48
C VAL A 25 -0.17 -16.63 -7.65
N GLY A 26 0.03 -15.33 -7.38
CA GLY A 26 -0.11 -14.29 -8.40
C GLY A 26 1.06 -14.21 -9.36
N GLN A 27 2.20 -14.84 -9.04
CA GLN A 27 3.43 -14.82 -9.85
C GLN A 27 3.95 -13.39 -10.09
N LEU A 28 3.70 -12.50 -9.13
CA LEU A 28 4.23 -11.13 -9.18
C LEU A 28 5.73 -11.16 -8.86
N SER A 29 6.50 -10.44 -9.67
CA SER A 29 7.90 -10.10 -9.38
C SER A 29 8.02 -9.13 -8.20
N ASP A 30 9.24 -9.01 -7.66
CA ASP A 30 9.53 -8.05 -6.60
C ASP A 30 9.32 -6.60 -7.07
N GLU A 31 9.62 -6.32 -8.34
CA GLU A 31 9.35 -5.02 -8.98
C GLU A 31 7.85 -4.72 -9.00
N GLN A 32 7.03 -5.67 -9.44
CA GLN A 32 5.57 -5.52 -9.44
C GLN A 32 4.99 -5.37 -8.03
N LEU A 33 5.56 -6.07 -7.05
CA LEU A 33 5.16 -5.92 -5.65
C LEU A 33 5.55 -4.56 -5.08
N SER A 34 6.67 -3.97 -5.52
CA SER A 34 7.13 -2.66 -5.05
C SER A 34 6.15 -1.53 -5.39
N HIS A 35 5.36 -1.68 -6.45
CA HIS A 35 4.29 -0.76 -6.82
C HIS A 35 3.04 -0.86 -5.94
N ILE A 36 2.99 -1.80 -4.99
CA ILE A 36 1.84 -1.99 -4.10
C ILE A 36 2.16 -1.46 -2.70
N HIS A 37 1.40 -0.45 -2.26
CA HIS A 37 1.53 0.13 -0.93
C HIS A 37 0.84 -0.74 0.12
N MET A 38 1.64 -1.54 0.86
CA MET A 38 1.13 -2.47 1.88
C MET A 38 1.96 -2.39 3.18
N PRO A 39 1.38 -1.97 4.33
CA PRO A 39 0.03 -1.45 4.49
C PRO A 39 -0.13 -0.05 3.87
N ILE A 40 -1.34 0.26 3.41
CA ILE A 40 -1.74 1.56 2.87
C ILE A 40 -1.66 2.67 3.92
N GLY A 41 -1.29 3.88 3.50
CA GLY A 41 -1.32 5.08 4.33
C GLY A 41 0.02 5.43 4.99
N LEU A 42 0.20 6.70 5.34
CA LEU A 42 1.38 7.16 6.07
C LEU A 42 1.35 6.72 7.53
N ASP A 43 2.50 6.38 8.09
CA ASP A 43 2.63 6.01 9.51
C ASP A 43 2.56 7.25 10.41
N ILE A 44 1.33 7.70 10.70
CA ILE A 44 1.02 8.84 11.58
C ILE A 44 0.51 8.38 12.96
N GLY A 45 0.57 7.09 13.27
CA GLY A 45 0.05 6.52 14.51
C GLY A 45 -1.49 6.43 14.58
N SER A 46 -2.18 6.40 13.43
CA SER A 46 -3.65 6.34 13.33
C SER A 46 -4.27 5.17 14.10
N LYS A 47 -5.39 5.44 14.79
CA LYS A 47 -6.19 4.45 15.52
C LYS A 47 -7.67 4.50 15.15
N THR A 48 -8.20 5.68 14.82
CA THR A 48 -9.60 5.85 14.46
C THR A 48 -9.82 5.80 12.94
N PRO A 49 -11.04 5.48 12.45
CA PRO A 49 -11.32 5.48 11.01
C PRO A 49 -11.00 6.81 10.31
N ALA A 50 -11.23 7.95 10.98
CA ALA A 50 -10.92 9.27 10.42
C ALA A 50 -9.40 9.48 10.27
N GLU A 51 -8.62 9.11 11.27
CA GLU A 51 -7.15 9.15 11.21
C GLU A 51 -6.59 8.20 10.15
N ILE A 52 -7.21 7.02 9.97
CA ILE A 52 -6.85 6.07 8.91
C ILE A 52 -7.16 6.67 7.54
N GLY A 53 -8.35 7.27 7.37
CA GLY A 53 -8.73 7.95 6.14
C GLY A 53 -7.77 9.08 5.78
N LEU A 54 -7.37 9.90 6.76
CA LEU A 54 -6.38 10.95 6.57
C LEU A 54 -5.01 10.39 6.15
N ALA A 55 -4.53 9.34 6.82
CA ALA A 55 -3.27 8.69 6.48
C ALA A 55 -3.26 8.13 5.06
N VAL A 56 -4.37 7.53 4.61
CA VAL A 56 -4.54 7.00 3.26
C VAL A 56 -4.54 8.12 2.22
N MET A 57 -5.33 9.18 2.44
CA MET A 57 -5.38 10.31 1.51
C MET A 57 -4.03 11.02 1.39
N ALA A 58 -3.29 11.15 2.49
CA ALA A 58 -1.96 11.73 2.49
C ALA A 58 -0.95 10.87 1.68
N ASP A 59 -1.03 9.54 1.78
CA ASP A 59 -0.19 8.62 1.01
C ASP A 59 -0.50 8.69 -0.50
N ILE A 60 -1.78 8.74 -0.87
CA ILE A 60 -2.22 8.91 -2.26
C ILE A 60 -1.69 10.23 -2.84
N VAL A 61 -1.83 11.35 -2.11
CA VAL A 61 -1.34 12.66 -2.56
C VAL A 61 0.18 12.66 -2.68
N ARG A 62 0.89 12.01 -1.75
CA ARG A 62 2.35 11.85 -1.82
C ARG A 62 2.75 11.10 -3.10
N ALA A 63 2.17 9.94 -3.36
CA ALA A 63 2.45 9.14 -4.56
C ALA A 63 2.14 9.92 -5.85
N TYR A 64 1.05 10.69 -5.86
CA TYR A 64 0.69 11.53 -7.00
C TYR A 64 1.65 12.71 -7.26
N ARG A 65 2.38 13.16 -6.23
CA ARG A 65 3.27 14.33 -6.30
C ARG A 65 4.75 13.99 -6.44
N GLN A 66 5.14 12.76 -6.10
CA GLN A 66 6.51 12.31 -6.33
C GLN A 66 6.67 12.01 -7.83
N PRO A 67 7.60 12.68 -8.53
CA PRO A 67 7.97 12.25 -9.88
C PRO A 67 8.62 10.87 -9.80
N ASP A 68 8.36 10.04 -10.80
CA ASP A 68 9.08 8.76 -11.03
C ASP A 68 10.60 8.97 -11.08
#